data_AF-X1E0C7-F1
#
_entry.id   AF-X1E0C7-F1
#
_cell.length_a   1.000
_cell.length_b   1.000
_cell.length_c   1.000
_cell.angle_alpha   90.00
_cell.angle_beta   90.00
_cell.angle_gamma   90.00
#
_symmetry.space_group_name_H-M   'P 1'
#
loop_
_entity.id
_entity.type
_entity.pdbx_description
1 polymer ?
#
loop_
_entity_poly.entity_id
_entity_poly.type
_entity_poly.pdbx_seq_one_letter_code
_entity_poly.pdbx_strand_id
1 'polypeptide(L)'
;RKRILNIGESNDILKWKEKYNKSPQSFRVLSLGKEDETGIISKDFLKKGIQIEHVYPTQNLPELRIDLQQNNKTVIIEILDYNLPYRKLISKEIRDKIISFSDFIDYWALDYDFKDNIFNNMWISFRSGKKRVLKLKSEPYNYEQNGLYNLSIKLIDIFGTVTQKSYKINI
;
A
#
# COMPACT_ATOMS: atom_id res chain seq x y z
N ARG A 1 -1.37 -2.90 -17.49
CA ARG A 1 -1.15 -2.51 -16.07
C ARG A 1 -0.20 -1.30 -16.07
N LYS A 2 -0.71 -0.06 -16.04
CA LYS A 2 0.15 1.13 -15.99
C LYS A 2 0.53 1.38 -14.52
N ARG A 3 1.80 1.17 -14.21
CA ARG A 3 2.43 1.47 -12.92
C ARG A 3 2.66 2.97 -12.77
N ILE A 4 2.79 3.37 -11.52
CA ILE A 4 2.96 4.66 -10.82
C ILE A 4 4.00 5.65 -11.43
N LEU A 5 4.64 5.34 -12.57
CA LEU A 5 5.79 6.09 -13.08
C LEU A 5 5.48 7.46 -13.73
N ASN A 6 4.22 7.89 -13.80
CA ASN A 6 3.85 9.19 -14.40
C ASN A 6 3.02 10.07 -13.46
N ILE A 7 3.37 10.14 -12.18
CA ILE A 7 2.59 10.94 -11.22
C ILE A 7 2.66 12.45 -11.50
N GLY A 8 3.73 12.93 -12.15
CA GLY A 8 3.97 14.36 -12.41
C GLY A 8 2.98 15.01 -13.38
N GLU A 9 2.34 14.24 -14.26
CA GLU A 9 1.34 14.73 -15.23
C GLU A 9 -0.01 14.01 -15.10
N SER A 10 -0.15 13.10 -14.13
CA SER A 10 -1.33 12.26 -14.02
C SER A 10 -2.48 13.01 -13.37
N ASN A 11 -3.30 13.63 -14.22
CA ASN A 11 -4.66 14.03 -13.90
C ASN A 11 -5.57 12.84 -13.51
N ASP A 12 -5.06 11.61 -13.42
CA ASP A 12 -5.85 10.41 -13.13
C ASP A 12 -6.40 10.40 -11.71
N ILE A 13 -5.72 11.04 -10.75
CA ILE A 13 -6.26 11.20 -9.38
C ILE A 13 -7.48 12.14 -9.41
N LEU A 14 -7.42 13.18 -10.24
CA LEU A 14 -8.46 14.22 -10.34
C LEU A 14 -9.68 13.77 -11.15
N LYS A 15 -9.47 13.01 -12.22
CA LYS A 15 -10.53 12.61 -13.19
C LYS A 15 -10.85 11.12 -13.16
N TRP A 16 -10.57 10.44 -12.04
CA TRP A 16 -10.63 8.99 -11.95
C TRP A 16 -12.00 8.42 -12.37
N LYS A 17 -13.11 9.05 -11.99
CA LYS A 17 -14.48 8.60 -12.34
C LYS A 17 -14.72 8.58 -13.85
N GLU A 18 -14.20 9.56 -14.59
CA GLU A 18 -14.38 9.66 -16.04
C GLU A 18 -13.57 8.60 -16.80
N LYS A 19 -12.44 8.17 -16.23
CA LYS A 19 -11.50 7.25 -16.88
C LYS A 19 -11.89 5.78 -16.72
N TYR A 20 -12.33 5.38 -15.52
CA TYR A 20 -12.66 3.98 -15.20
C TYR A 20 -14.08 3.56 -15.59
N ASN A 21 -14.92 4.48 -16.06
CA ASN A 21 -16.27 4.17 -16.55
C ASN A 21 -16.33 3.83 -18.05
N LYS A 22 -15.18 3.73 -18.73
CA LYS A 22 -15.10 3.36 -20.15
C LYS A 22 -15.00 1.85 -20.30
N SER A 23 -15.65 1.31 -21.33
CA SER A 23 -15.49 -0.09 -21.71
C SER A 23 -14.03 -0.37 -22.08
N PRO A 24 -13.43 -1.48 -21.62
CA PRO A 24 -12.07 -1.83 -22.00
C PRO A 24 -11.99 -1.99 -23.52
N GLN A 25 -11.14 -1.19 -24.16
CA GLN A 25 -10.87 -1.33 -25.58
C GLN A 25 -9.78 -2.39 -25.78
N SER A 26 -9.93 -3.19 -26.83
CA SER A 26 -8.87 -4.06 -27.32
C SER A 26 -7.67 -3.19 -27.67
N PHE A 27 -6.49 -3.53 -27.15
CA PHE A 27 -5.26 -2.88 -27.54
C PHE A 27 -4.68 -3.62 -28.74
N ARG A 28 -4.15 -2.86 -29.70
CA ARG A 28 -3.34 -3.40 -30.80
C ARG A 28 -1.92 -2.92 -30.57
N VAL A 29 -0.96 -3.84 -30.60
CA VAL A 29 0.45 -3.48 -30.65
C VAL A 29 0.69 -2.85 -32.03
N LEU A 30 0.80 -1.53 -32.09
CA LEU A 30 0.97 -0.78 -33.34
C LEU A 30 2.39 -0.92 -33.88
N SER A 31 3.37 -1.02 -32.98
CA SER A 31 4.75 -1.40 -33.27
C SER A 31 5.41 -1.90 -31.99
N LEU A 32 6.41 -2.77 -32.15
CA LEU A 32 7.48 -2.89 -31.15
C LEU A 32 8.46 -1.77 -31.51
N GLY A 33 8.54 -0.73 -30.67
CA GLY A 33 9.53 0.33 -30.88
C GLY A 33 10.93 -0.29 -31.00
N LYS A 34 11.78 0.26 -31.87
CA LYS A 34 13.23 0.13 -31.65
C LYS A 34 13.51 0.82 -30.33
N GLU A 35 14.44 0.28 -29.52
CA GLU A 35 14.78 0.75 -28.18
C GLU A 35 14.57 2.26 -28.05
N ASP A 36 13.54 2.65 -27.30
CA ASP A 36 13.25 4.06 -27.10
C ASP A 36 14.46 4.69 -26.38
N GLU A 37 15.10 5.68 -27.01
CA GLU A 37 16.13 6.52 -26.36
C GLU A 37 15.60 7.26 -25.11
N THR A 38 14.29 7.16 -24.84
CA THR A 38 13.61 7.70 -23.65
C THR A 38 14.06 7.06 -22.33
N GLY A 39 14.88 6.00 -22.39
CA GLY A 39 15.44 5.31 -21.24
C GLY A 39 16.93 5.57 -20.98
N ILE A 40 17.56 6.58 -21.59
CA ILE A 40 18.96 6.89 -21.25
C ILE A 40 18.99 7.47 -19.84
N ILE A 41 19.23 6.60 -18.85
CA ILE A 41 19.66 7.01 -17.51
C ILE A 41 20.84 7.96 -17.74
N SER A 42 20.73 9.20 -17.29
CA SER A 42 21.81 10.17 -17.46
C SER A 42 23.11 9.53 -16.98
N LYS A 43 24.15 9.56 -17.82
CA LYS A 43 25.48 9.05 -17.46
C LYS A 43 26.00 9.71 -16.18
N ASP A 44 25.48 10.89 -15.87
CA ASP A 44 25.74 11.58 -14.62
C ASP A 44 25.35 10.73 -13.43
N PHE A 45 24.24 9.97 -13.44
CA PHE A 45 23.80 9.06 -12.38
C PHE A 45 24.78 7.90 -12.13
N LEU A 46 25.60 7.56 -13.13
CA LEU A 46 26.59 6.47 -13.07
C LEU A 46 27.98 6.97 -12.68
N LYS A 47 28.19 8.28 -12.51
CA LYS A 47 29.48 8.83 -12.08
C LYS A 47 29.77 8.43 -10.63
N LYS A 48 30.96 7.85 -10.40
CA LYS A 48 31.45 7.62 -9.03
C LYS A 48 31.61 8.96 -8.32
N GLY A 49 31.01 9.09 -7.13
CA GLY A 49 31.17 10.26 -6.27
C GLY A 49 30.07 11.33 -6.40
N ILE A 50 28.96 11.06 -7.08
CA ILE A 50 27.77 11.93 -6.97
C ILE A 50 27.32 11.92 -5.52
N GLN A 51 27.46 13.06 -4.86
CA GLN A 51 26.76 13.31 -3.61
C GLN A 51 25.36 13.78 -3.98
N ILE A 52 24.34 12.99 -3.64
CA ILE A 52 22.96 13.45 -3.69
C ILE A 52 22.87 14.56 -2.63
N GLU A 53 22.86 15.83 -3.02
CA GLU A 53 22.82 16.98 -2.09
C GLU A 53 21.64 16.88 -1.11
N HIS A 54 20.55 16.27 -1.57
CA HIS A 54 19.35 15.99 -0.79
C HIS A 54 19.22 14.48 -0.57
N VAL A 55 20.09 13.90 0.26
CA VAL A 55 19.73 12.65 0.94
C VAL A 55 18.58 13.01 1.86
N TYR A 56 17.34 12.69 1.46
CA TYR A 56 16.22 12.80 2.37
C TYR A 56 16.61 12.00 3.63
N PRO A 57 16.59 12.62 4.82
CA PRO A 57 16.97 11.95 6.04
C PRO A 57 16.18 10.65 6.13
N THR A 58 16.79 9.59 6.66
CA THR A 58 16.12 8.31 6.98
C THR A 58 14.76 8.62 7.55
N GLN A 59 13.73 8.56 6.70
CA GLN A 59 12.42 9.01 7.08
C GLN A 59 11.94 8.00 8.12
N ASN A 60 11.33 8.50 9.19
CA ASN A 60 10.65 7.64 10.14
C ASN A 60 9.75 6.67 9.35
N LEU A 61 9.60 5.44 9.81
CA LEU A 61 8.69 4.49 9.17
C LEU A 61 7.25 4.91 9.46
N PRO A 62 6.29 4.60 8.56
CA PRO A 62 4.88 4.75 8.85
C PRO A 62 4.49 4.03 10.14
N GLU A 63 3.66 4.68 10.94
CA GLU A 63 3.17 4.11 12.20
C GLU A 63 1.75 3.58 12.02
N LEU A 64 1.60 2.26 12.13
CA LEU A 64 0.30 1.57 12.10
C LEU A 64 -0.18 1.26 13.51
N ARG A 65 -1.35 1.75 13.90
CA ARG A 65 -2.04 1.40 15.14
C ARG A 65 -3.22 0.49 14.87
N ILE A 66 -3.30 -0.60 15.63
CA ILE A 66 -4.35 -1.61 15.51
C ILE A 66 -4.96 -1.92 16.86
N ASP A 67 -6.21 -2.35 16.83
CA ASP A 67 -6.88 -3.03 17.93
C ASP A 67 -6.92 -4.53 17.63
N LEU A 68 -6.53 -5.33 18.62
CA LEU A 68 -6.54 -6.79 18.54
C LEU A 68 -7.53 -7.31 19.57
N GLN A 69 -8.70 -7.72 19.08
CA GLN A 69 -9.78 -8.26 19.90
C GLN A 69 -9.68 -9.78 19.88
N GLN A 70 -9.37 -10.39 21.02
CA GLN A 70 -9.28 -11.84 21.17
C GLN A 70 -10.35 -12.34 22.15
N ASN A 71 -11.21 -13.24 21.68
CA ASN A 71 -12.24 -13.90 22.47
C ASN A 71 -12.10 -15.43 22.31
N ASN A 72 -11.58 -16.12 23.33
CA ASN A 72 -11.22 -17.54 23.24
C ASN A 72 -10.31 -17.79 22.02
N LYS A 73 -10.80 -18.61 21.08
CA LYS A 73 -10.13 -18.98 19.82
C LYS A 73 -10.41 -18.02 18.67
N THR A 74 -11.14 -16.95 18.90
CA THR A 74 -11.56 -16.01 17.87
C THR A 74 -10.76 -14.73 17.95
N VAL A 75 -10.22 -14.26 16.82
CA VAL A 75 -9.49 -12.99 16.71
C VAL A 75 -10.16 -12.08 15.68
N ILE A 76 -10.26 -10.80 16.01
CA ILE A 76 -10.68 -9.73 15.11
C ILE A 76 -9.66 -8.60 15.20
N ILE A 77 -9.27 -8.07 14.04
CA ILE A 77 -8.29 -6.99 13.93
C ILE A 77 -8.96 -5.75 13.34
N GLU A 78 -8.69 -4.60 13.93
CA GLU A 78 -9.18 -3.31 13.46
C GLU A 78 -8.04 -2.30 13.33
N ILE A 79 -7.95 -1.61 12.19
CA ILE A 79 -7.01 -0.51 12.00
C ILE A 79 -7.61 0.74 12.63
N LEU A 80 -6.95 1.25 13.67
CA LEU A 80 -7.37 2.45 14.38
C LEU A 80 -6.78 3.73 13.79
N ASP A 81 -5.53 3.66 13.33
CA ASP A 81 -4.82 4.81 12.79
C ASP A 81 -3.63 4.39 11.90
N TYR A 82 -3.26 5.28 10.97
CA TYR A 82 -2.09 5.13 10.13
C TYR A 82 -1.43 6.49 9.86
N ASN A 83 -0.28 6.71 10.50
CA ASN A 83 0.44 7.98 10.43
C ASN A 83 1.62 7.92 9.46
N LEU A 84 1.63 8.83 8.49
CA LEU A 84 2.70 8.98 7.51
C LEU A 84 3.63 10.15 7.91
N PRO A 85 4.91 9.89 8.22
CA PRO A 85 5.84 10.93 8.68
C PRO A 85 6.16 11.95 7.59
N TYR A 86 6.05 11.55 6.32
CA TYR A 86 6.25 12.41 5.15
C TYR A 86 4.96 13.09 4.68
N ARG A 87 3.86 13.07 5.46
CA ARG A 87 2.61 13.76 5.13
C ARG A 87 2.79 15.25 4.81
N LYS A 88 3.80 15.89 5.41
CA LYS A 88 4.13 17.31 5.16
C LYS A 88 4.68 17.59 3.76
N LEU A 89 5.20 16.56 3.06
CA LEU A 89 5.72 16.67 1.69
C LEU A 89 4.60 16.64 0.64
N ILE A 90 3.37 16.27 1.04
CA ILE A 90 2.21 16.24 0.16
C ILE A 90 1.74 17.67 -0.11
N SER A 91 1.48 18.01 -1.38
CA SER A 91 0.98 19.33 -1.76
C SER A 91 -0.32 19.67 -1.02
N LYS A 92 -0.54 20.95 -0.74
CA LYS A 92 -1.74 21.42 -0.03
C LYS A 92 -3.03 20.95 -0.71
N GLU A 93 -3.08 21.02 -2.03
CA GLU A 93 -4.26 20.60 -2.81
C GLU A 93 -4.63 19.11 -2.62
N ILE A 94 -3.63 18.23 -2.51
CA ILE A 94 -3.87 16.80 -2.26
C ILE A 94 -4.23 16.57 -0.79
N ARG A 95 -3.54 17.27 0.12
CA ARG A 95 -3.77 17.17 1.57
C ARG A 95 -5.19 17.57 1.95
N ASP A 96 -5.75 18.59 1.29
CA ASP A 96 -7.12 19.07 1.55
C ASP A 96 -8.19 18.08 1.08
N LYS A 97 -7.85 17.13 0.18
CA LYS A 97 -8.74 16.04 -0.28
C LYS A 97 -8.69 14.81 0.63
N ILE A 98 -7.74 14.74 1.56
CA ILE A 98 -7.60 13.63 2.50
C ILE A 98 -8.39 13.93 3.77
N ILE A 99 -9.48 13.19 3.97
CA ILE A 99 -10.44 13.44 5.05
C ILE A 99 -10.11 12.54 6.25
N SER A 100 -9.69 11.31 6.00
CA SER A 100 -9.41 10.31 7.04
C SER A 100 -8.05 9.64 6.83
N PHE A 101 -7.48 9.06 7.89
CA PHE A 101 -6.23 8.29 7.76
C PHE A 101 -6.38 7.11 6.79
N SER A 102 -7.59 6.55 6.67
CA SER A 102 -7.83 5.41 5.80
C SER A 102 -7.66 5.74 4.33
N ASP A 103 -7.73 7.02 3.94
CA ASP A 103 -7.49 7.48 2.56
C ASP A 103 -6.03 7.32 2.14
N PHE A 104 -5.11 7.15 3.10
CA PHE A 104 -3.72 6.78 2.82
C PHE A 104 -3.53 5.29 2.55
N ILE A 105 -4.53 4.45 2.81
CA ILE A 105 -4.42 2.99 2.72
C ILE A 105 -5.17 2.51 1.48
N ASP A 106 -4.45 1.82 0.59
CA ASP A 106 -5.04 1.18 -0.58
C ASP A 106 -5.31 -0.31 -0.34
N TYR A 107 -4.49 -0.97 0.47
CA TYR A 107 -4.56 -2.41 0.72
C TYR A 107 -4.12 -2.72 2.15
N TRP A 108 -4.76 -3.71 2.77
CA TRP A 108 -4.16 -4.44 3.88
C TRP A 108 -4.62 -5.89 3.91
N ALA A 109 -3.81 -6.75 4.52
CA ALA A 109 -4.06 -8.16 4.66
C ALA A 109 -3.55 -8.68 6.01
N LEU A 110 -4.09 -9.84 6.38
CA LEU A 110 -3.77 -10.58 7.57
C LEU A 110 -3.26 -11.97 7.21
N ASP A 111 -2.22 -12.37 7.90
CA ASP A 111 -1.74 -13.74 8.02
C ASP A 111 -1.87 -14.13 9.49
N TYR A 112 -2.75 -15.09 9.78
CA TYR A 112 -3.05 -15.49 11.16
C TYR A 112 -1.97 -16.42 11.75
N ASP A 113 -1.05 -16.92 10.94
CA ASP A 113 0.04 -17.81 11.36
C ASP A 113 1.29 -17.63 10.46
N PHE A 114 1.85 -16.42 10.50
CA PHE A 114 2.98 -16.04 9.67
C PHE A 114 4.26 -16.80 10.04
N LYS A 115 4.69 -17.67 9.13
CA LYS A 115 5.86 -18.55 9.23
C LYS A 115 6.72 -18.46 7.97
N ASP A 116 7.99 -18.83 8.10
CA ASP A 116 8.95 -19.00 6.99
C ASP A 116 9.14 -17.78 6.07
N ASN A 117 8.86 -16.58 6.57
CA ASN A 117 8.89 -15.33 5.81
C ASN A 117 7.96 -15.29 4.57
N ILE A 118 7.05 -16.24 4.43
CA ILE A 118 6.04 -16.27 3.36
C ILE A 118 4.74 -15.76 3.94
N PHE A 119 4.27 -14.62 3.42
CA PHE A 119 3.03 -14.02 3.90
C PHE A 119 1.82 -14.62 3.18
N ASN A 120 0.99 -15.34 3.93
CA ASN A 120 -0.24 -15.94 3.44
C ASN A 120 -1.39 -14.96 3.62
N ASN A 121 -1.98 -14.48 2.51
CA ASN A 121 -3.12 -13.56 2.56
C ASN A 121 -4.41 -14.31 2.94
N MET A 122 -4.55 -14.67 4.21
CA MET A 122 -5.72 -15.39 4.72
C MET A 122 -6.96 -14.49 4.79
N TRP A 123 -6.76 -13.20 5.04
CA TRP A 123 -7.80 -12.18 4.93
C TRP A 123 -7.22 -10.92 4.26
N ILE A 124 -8.05 -10.20 3.49
CA ILE A 124 -7.64 -9.05 2.69
C ILE A 124 -8.75 -8.01 2.59
N SER A 125 -8.38 -6.73 2.60
CA SER A 125 -9.21 -5.63 2.13
C SER A 125 -8.41 -4.68 1.25
N PHE A 126 -9.00 -4.25 0.14
CA PHE A 126 -8.34 -3.33 -0.79
C PHE A 126 -9.36 -2.43 -1.48
N ARG A 127 -8.89 -1.25 -1.89
CA ARG A 127 -9.64 -0.32 -2.73
C ARG A 127 -9.49 -0.74 -4.19
N SER A 128 -10.60 -0.76 -4.91
CA SER A 128 -10.62 -0.93 -6.37
C SER A 128 -11.06 0.36 -7.05
N GLY A 129 -10.80 0.47 -8.35
CA GLY A 129 -11.31 1.58 -9.15
C GLY A 129 -12.83 1.75 -8.98
N LYS A 130 -13.62 0.68 -9.04
CA LYS A 130 -15.09 0.76 -8.92
C LYS A 130 -15.58 0.92 -7.48
N LYS A 131 -14.89 0.30 -6.51
CA LYS A 131 -15.27 0.25 -5.09
C LYS A 131 -14.12 0.79 -4.25
N ARG A 132 -14.28 2.05 -3.81
CA ARG A 132 -13.28 2.76 -3.00
C ARG A 132 -13.40 2.46 -1.51
N VAL A 133 -14.40 1.73 -1.04
CA VAL A 133 -14.58 1.43 0.40
C VAL A 133 -13.53 0.41 0.84
N LEU A 134 -12.74 0.77 1.85
CA LEU A 134 -11.79 -0.11 2.54
C LEU A 134 -12.42 -0.57 3.86
N LYS A 135 -12.44 -1.88 4.13
CA LYS A 135 -12.84 -2.40 5.45
C LYS A 135 -11.68 -2.18 6.40
N LEU A 136 -11.89 -1.46 7.50
CA LEU A 136 -10.87 -1.25 8.53
C LEU A 136 -10.86 -2.34 9.60
N LYS A 137 -11.91 -3.16 9.63
CA LYS A 137 -12.08 -4.28 10.56
C LYS A 137 -12.14 -5.60 9.80
N SER A 138 -11.46 -6.62 10.31
CA SER A 138 -11.48 -7.97 9.77
C SER A 138 -12.78 -8.70 10.11
N GLU A 139 -13.07 -9.74 9.34
CA GLU A 139 -14.04 -10.73 9.80
C GLU A 139 -13.43 -11.56 10.93
N PRO A 140 -14.23 -12.14 11.84
CA PRO A 140 -13.72 -13.00 12.90
C PRO A 140 -13.01 -14.23 12.33
N TYR A 141 -11.80 -14.49 12.80
CA TYR A 141 -11.05 -15.71 12.46
C TYR A 141 -11.00 -16.64 13.66
N ASN A 142 -11.37 -17.90 13.45
CA ASN A 142 -11.38 -18.93 14.49
C ASN A 142 -10.20 -19.88 14.29
N TYR A 143 -9.34 -19.98 15.28
CA TYR A 143 -8.28 -20.97 15.32
C TYR A 143 -8.84 -22.33 15.70
N GLU A 144 -8.35 -23.39 15.05
CA GLU A 144 -8.80 -24.75 15.35
C GLU A 144 -8.19 -25.28 16.66
N GLN A 145 -6.90 -25.03 16.84
CA GLN A 145 -6.09 -25.53 17.96
C GLN A 145 -5.61 -24.40 18.85
N ASN A 146 -5.41 -24.70 20.13
CA ASN A 146 -4.75 -23.79 21.05
C ASN A 146 -3.25 -23.79 20.77
N GLY A 147 -2.60 -22.64 20.94
CA GLY A 147 -1.17 -22.52 20.71
C GLY A 147 -0.68 -21.10 20.53
N LEU A 148 0.64 -20.98 20.38
CA LEU A 148 1.30 -19.73 20.07
C LEU A 148 1.33 -19.51 18.56
N TYR A 149 0.72 -18.41 18.12
CA TYR A 149 0.65 -18.01 16.73
C TYR A 149 1.34 -16.67 16.52
N ASN A 150 1.83 -16.46 15.31
CA ASN A 150 2.42 -15.19 14.89
C ASN A 150 1.49 -14.49 13.91
N LEU A 151 0.58 -13.67 14.42
CA LEU A 151 -0.30 -12.87 13.60
C LEU A 151 0.50 -11.77 12.91
N SER A 152 0.41 -11.66 11.59
CA SER A 152 1.09 -10.62 10.82
C SER A 152 0.11 -9.80 9.99
N ILE A 153 0.32 -8.50 9.99
CA ILE A 153 -0.48 -7.52 9.27
C ILE A 153 0.41 -6.89 8.22
N LYS A 154 -0.04 -6.86 6.97
CA LYS A 154 0.65 -6.19 5.87
C LYS A 154 -0.26 -5.12 5.29
N LEU A 155 0.21 -3.89 5.26
CA LEU A 155 -0.50 -2.72 4.76
C LEU A 155 0.31 -2.09 3.63
N ILE A 156 -0.37 -1.69 2.55
CA ILE A 156 0.22 -0.94 1.44
C ILE A 156 -0.52 0.39 1.31
N ASP A 157 0.25 1.47 1.37
CA ASP A 157 -0.27 2.82 1.24
C ASP A 157 -0.37 3.30 -0.21
N ILE A 158 -0.96 4.48 -0.41
CA ILE A 158 -1.13 5.11 -1.74
C ILE A 158 0.19 5.45 -2.45
N PHE A 159 1.31 5.47 -1.72
CA PHE A 159 2.65 5.67 -2.28
C PHE A 159 3.33 4.34 -2.62
N GLY A 160 2.68 3.22 -2.30
CA GLY A 160 3.22 1.87 -2.47
C GLY A 160 4.18 1.43 -1.37
N THR A 161 4.31 2.20 -0.28
CA THR A 161 5.12 1.79 0.87
C THR A 161 4.42 0.64 1.57
N VAL A 162 5.20 -0.39 1.91
CA VAL A 162 4.71 -1.55 2.65
C VAL A 162 5.04 -1.38 4.12
N THR A 163 4.02 -1.44 4.98
CA THR A 163 4.17 -1.51 6.44
C THR A 163 3.75 -2.90 6.89
N GLN A 164 4.65 -3.62 7.57
CA GLN A 164 4.35 -4.93 8.15
C GLN A 164 4.58 -4.91 9.66
N LYS A 165 3.63 -5.44 10.43
CA LYS A 165 3.74 -5.63 11.88
C LYS A 165 3.31 -7.05 12.24
N SER A 166 4.02 -7.67 13.18
CA SER A 166 3.70 -9.00 13.67
C SER A 166 3.50 -9.00 15.18
N TYR A 167 2.58 -9.82 15.64
CA TYR A 167 2.16 -9.95 17.03
C TYR A 167 2.14 -11.43 17.40
N LYS A 168 2.85 -11.79 18.47
CA LYS A 168 2.71 -13.12 19.06
C LYS A 168 1.45 -13.14 19.89
N ILE A 169 0.55 -14.06 19.59
CA ILE A 169 -0.69 -14.26 20.33
C ILE A 169 -0.77 -15.70 20.83
N ASN A 170 -1.40 -15.90 21.97
CA ASN A 170 -1.64 -17.21 22.54
C ASN A 170 -3.14 -17.49 22.47
N ILE A 171 -3.52 -18.51 21.72
CA ILE A 171 -4.90 -18.92 21.52
C ILE A 171 -5.24 -20.10 22.42
#